data_AF-G7URB2-F1
#
_entry.id   AF-G7URB2-F1
#
_cell.length_a   1.000
_cell.length_b   1.000
_cell.length_c   1.000
_cell.angle_alpha   90.00
_cell.angle_beta   90.00
_cell.angle_gamma   90.00
#
_symmetry.space_group_name_H-M   'P 1'
#
loop_
_entity.id
_entity.type
_entity.pdbx_description
1 polymer ?
#
loop_
_entity_poly.entity_id
_entity_poly.type
_entity_poly.pdbx_seq_one_letter_code
_entity_poly.pdbx_strand_id
1 'polypeptide(L)'
;MTCKHARVVARQSQLGVGLIEVMVSVLILAIGALGLAALQTVALKNSGGSARRTQAAIQTYSMMDIIRANRDNIGSYNTNIYAVGDGTGQPGTLMGWLDGLQTTVAPDAKGKVVCVADTMTCSVGVQWIDERTTGDTAAPSEINITSQL
;
A
#
# COMPACT_ATOMS: atom_id res chain seq x y z
N MET A 1 16.95 41.11 66.08
CA MET A 1 16.05 39.93 66.21
C MET A 1 15.59 39.51 64.82
N THR A 2 16.10 38.41 64.26
CA THR A 2 15.58 37.82 63.04
C THR A 2 15.48 36.30 63.24
N CYS A 3 14.25 35.80 63.25
CA CYS A 3 13.92 34.40 63.50
C CYS A 3 13.98 33.63 62.18
N LYS A 4 14.99 32.76 61.98
CA LYS A 4 15.08 31.89 60.80
C LYS A 4 14.07 30.74 60.93
N HIS A 5 13.04 30.76 60.09
CA HIS A 5 12.10 29.65 59.96
C HIS A 5 12.78 28.48 59.23
N ALA A 6 13.11 27.42 59.96
CA ALA A 6 13.57 26.17 59.36
C ALA A 6 12.37 25.43 58.74
N ARG A 7 12.32 25.32 57.41
CA ARG A 7 11.37 24.44 56.71
C ARG A 7 11.83 23.00 56.87
N VAL A 8 11.04 22.19 57.57
CA VAL A 8 11.20 20.74 57.62
C VAL A 8 10.75 20.17 56.28
N VAL A 9 11.69 19.66 55.49
CA VAL A 9 11.37 18.82 54.33
C VAL A 9 10.93 17.47 54.88
N ALA A 10 9.63 17.21 54.89
CA ALA A 10 9.09 15.91 55.24
C ALA A 10 9.63 14.87 54.24
N ARG A 11 10.41 13.92 54.75
CA ARG A 11 10.96 12.82 53.95
C ARG A 11 9.80 11.86 53.67
N GLN A 12 9.28 11.85 52.45
CA GLN A 12 8.28 10.86 52.06
C GLN A 12 8.91 9.47 52.18
N SER A 13 8.36 8.63 53.06
CA SER A 13 8.76 7.23 53.17
C SER A 13 8.36 6.51 51.89
N GLN A 14 9.34 5.99 51.17
CA GLN A 14 9.10 5.11 50.03
C GLN A 14 8.46 3.84 50.57
N LEU A 15 7.16 3.66 50.32
CA LEU A 15 6.47 2.41 50.61
C LEU A 15 7.02 1.38 49.60
N GLY A 16 7.67 0.34 50.10
CA GLY A 16 8.27 -0.70 49.27
C GLY A 16 7.22 -1.38 48.41
N VAL A 17 7.54 -1.58 47.13
CA VAL A 17 6.67 -2.24 46.15
C VAL A 17 6.49 -3.70 46.57
N GLY A 18 5.25 -4.14 46.73
CA GLY A 18 4.95 -5.53 47.09
C GLY A 18 5.25 -6.48 45.92
N LEU A 19 5.69 -7.72 46.19
CA LEU A 19 5.95 -8.71 45.13
C LEU A 19 4.70 -8.97 44.26
N ILE A 20 3.51 -8.90 44.87
CA ILE A 20 2.22 -9.01 44.17
C ILE A 20 1.96 -7.84 43.20
N GLU A 21 2.42 -6.63 43.52
CA GLU A 21 2.24 -5.43 42.71
C GLU A 21 3.06 -5.51 41.41
N VAL A 22 4.28 -6.04 41.51
CA VAL A 22 5.13 -6.33 40.35
C VAL A 22 4.51 -7.43 39.48
N MET A 23 3.99 -8.50 40.09
CA MET A 23 3.36 -9.60 39.32
C MET A 23 2.11 -9.13 38.56
N VAL A 24 1.27 -8.32 39.19
CA VAL A 24 0.10 -7.73 38.51
C VAL A 24 0.53 -6.76 37.42
N SER A 25 1.56 -5.95 37.64
CA SER A 25 2.10 -5.04 36.62
C SER A 25 2.62 -5.79 35.40
N VAL A 26 3.38 -6.88 35.60
CA VAL A 26 3.88 -7.74 34.52
C VAL A 26 2.74 -8.45 33.80
N LEU A 27 1.70 -8.90 34.51
CA LEU A 27 0.51 -9.51 33.89
C LEU A 27 -0.22 -8.52 32.97
N ILE A 28 -0.48 -7.31 33.44
CA ILE A 28 -1.13 -6.26 32.65
C ILE A 28 -0.28 -5.91 31.43
N LEU A 29 1.04 -5.76 31.62
CA LEU A 29 1.98 -5.47 30.54
C LEU A 29 2.04 -6.60 29.50
N ALA A 30 2.03 -7.86 29.93
CA ALA A 30 2.01 -9.01 29.03
C ALA A 30 0.74 -9.04 28.16
N ILE A 31 -0.44 -8.82 28.77
CA ILE A 31 -1.72 -8.75 28.04
C ILE A 31 -1.70 -7.56 27.06
N GLY A 32 -1.22 -6.39 27.50
CA GLY A 32 -1.10 -5.20 26.66
C GLY A 32 -0.16 -5.40 25.46
N ALA A 33 0.99 -6.05 25.67
CA ALA A 33 1.97 -6.33 24.61
C ALA A 33 1.41 -7.30 23.55
N LEU A 34 0.68 -8.34 23.97
CA LEU A 34 0.01 -9.26 23.05
C LEU A 34 -1.07 -8.55 22.22
N GLY A 35 -1.84 -7.65 22.85
CA GLY A 35 -2.83 -6.81 22.16
C GLY A 35 -2.19 -5.92 21.09
N LEU A 36 -1.07 -5.27 21.42
CA LEU A 36 -0.32 -4.43 20.47
C LEU A 36 0.23 -5.26 19.28
N ALA A 37 0.78 -6.44 19.55
CA ALA A 37 1.29 -7.31 18.49
C ALA A 37 0.18 -7.74 17.52
N ALA A 38 -1.00 -8.10 18.04
CA ALA A 38 -2.15 -8.43 17.20
C ALA A 38 -2.57 -7.24 16.31
N LEU A 39 -2.65 -6.03 16.88
CA LEU A 39 -2.96 -4.82 16.12
C LEU A 39 -1.93 -4.53 15.03
N GLN A 40 -0.63 -4.73 15.30
CA GLN A 40 0.43 -4.56 14.29
C GLN A 40 0.23 -5.51 13.11
N THR A 41 -0.15 -6.77 13.34
CA THR A 41 -0.41 -7.72 12.23
C THR A 41 -1.60 -7.28 11.36
N VAL A 42 -2.67 -6.76 11.96
CA VAL A 42 -3.83 -6.24 11.22
C VAL A 42 -3.46 -4.98 10.44
N ALA A 43 -2.68 -4.08 11.04
CA ALA A 43 -2.19 -2.87 10.39
C ALA A 43 -1.32 -3.19 9.17
N LEU A 44 -0.43 -4.19 9.26
CA LEU A 44 0.39 -4.63 8.13
C LEU A 44 -0.46 -5.23 7.00
N LYS A 45 -1.43 -6.09 7.33
CA LYS A 45 -2.35 -6.69 6.35
C LYS A 45 -3.19 -5.64 5.60
N ASN A 46 -3.66 -4.61 6.30
CA ASN A 46 -4.45 -3.54 5.68
C ASN A 46 -3.58 -2.58 4.86
N SER A 47 -2.35 -2.33 5.31
CA SER A 47 -1.39 -1.47 4.60
C SER A 47 -0.92 -2.09 3.29
N GLY A 48 -0.67 -3.41 3.25
CA GLY A 48 -0.21 -4.10 2.05
C GLY A 48 -1.18 -3.99 0.87
N GLY A 49 -2.48 -4.23 1.08
CA GLY A 49 -3.50 -4.10 0.03
C GLY A 49 -3.69 -2.65 -0.44
N SER A 50 -3.61 -1.69 0.49
CA SER A 50 -3.70 -0.26 0.16
C SER A 50 -2.50 0.20 -0.68
N ALA A 51 -1.30 -0.25 -0.32
CA ALA A 51 -0.07 0.04 -1.07
C ALA A 51 -0.16 -0.47 -2.51
N ARG A 52 -0.62 -1.71 -2.74
CA ARG A 52 -0.78 -2.26 -4.12
C ARG A 52 -1.74 -1.42 -4.97
N ARG A 53 -2.87 -0.98 -4.40
CA ARG A 53 -3.82 -0.09 -5.09
C ARG A 53 -3.18 1.24 -5.46
N THR A 54 -2.41 1.83 -4.53
CA THR A 54 -1.67 3.06 -4.79
C THR A 54 -0.64 2.87 -5.91
N GLN A 55 0.15 1.79 -5.86
CA GLN A 55 1.13 1.48 -6.90
C GLN A 55 0.47 1.24 -8.26
N ALA A 56 -0.65 0.51 -8.30
CA ALA A 56 -1.41 0.29 -9.54
C ALA A 56 -1.96 1.60 -10.12
N ALA A 57 -2.45 2.52 -9.27
CA ALA A 57 -2.88 3.85 -9.71
C ALA A 57 -1.71 4.66 -10.29
N ILE A 58 -0.56 4.69 -9.60
CA ILE A 58 0.66 5.35 -10.08
C ILE A 58 1.08 4.79 -11.45
N GLN A 59 1.09 3.47 -11.61
CA GLN A 59 1.44 2.82 -12.87
C GLN A 59 0.43 3.14 -13.99
N THR A 60 -0.86 3.25 -13.66
CA THR A 60 -1.90 3.64 -14.61
C THR A 60 -1.64 5.06 -15.14
N TYR A 61 -1.31 6.02 -14.26
CA TYR A 61 -0.94 7.37 -14.67
C TYR A 61 0.38 7.40 -15.47
N SER A 62 1.38 6.60 -15.08
CA SER A 62 2.64 6.50 -15.83
C SER A 62 2.41 6.03 -17.27
N MET A 63 1.53 5.06 -17.50
CA MET A 63 1.18 4.64 -18.86
C MET A 63 0.41 5.73 -19.61
N MET A 64 -0.52 6.43 -18.96
CA MET A 64 -1.17 7.59 -19.57
C MET A 64 -0.15 8.64 -20.04
N ASP A 65 0.90 8.88 -19.27
CA ASP A 65 1.95 9.82 -19.63
C ASP A 65 2.82 9.32 -20.79
N ILE A 66 3.10 8.01 -20.88
CA ILE A 66 3.75 7.41 -22.05
C ILE A 66 2.92 7.63 -23.32
N ILE A 67 1.60 7.42 -23.23
CA ILE A 67 0.68 7.62 -24.36
C ILE A 67 0.63 9.11 -24.74
N ARG A 68 0.58 10.03 -23.76
CA ARG A 68 0.63 11.49 -24.00
C ARG A 68 1.89 11.90 -24.74
N ALA A 69 3.04 11.34 -24.36
CA ALA A 69 4.31 11.65 -24.98
C ALA A 69 4.38 11.20 -26.45
N ASN A 70 3.62 10.18 -26.84
CA ASN A 70 3.60 9.62 -28.19
C ASN A 70 2.17 9.48 -28.75
N ARG A 71 1.40 10.58 -28.67
CA ARG A 71 -0.01 10.61 -29.06
C ARG A 71 -0.26 10.24 -30.53
N ASP A 72 0.72 10.47 -31.40
CA ASP A 72 0.58 10.22 -32.84
C ASP A 72 0.51 8.71 -33.15
N ASN A 73 1.00 7.86 -32.22
CA ASN A 73 1.01 6.40 -32.33
C ASN A 73 0.06 5.73 -31.33
N ILE A 74 -1.02 6.39 -30.93
CA ILE A 74 -1.94 5.95 -29.87
C ILE A 74 -2.45 4.50 -30.06
N GLY A 75 -2.70 4.09 -31.31
CA GLY A 75 -3.18 2.75 -31.65
C GLY A 75 -2.16 1.64 -31.40
N SER A 76 -0.86 1.96 -31.39
CA SER A 76 0.21 0.97 -31.13
C SER A 76 0.23 0.49 -29.67
N TYR A 77 -0.37 1.27 -28.76
CA TYR A 77 -0.44 0.93 -27.34
C TYR A 77 -1.60 -0.01 -27.01
N ASN A 78 -2.54 -0.25 -27.95
CA ASN A 78 -3.75 -1.00 -27.68
C ASN A 78 -3.47 -2.49 -27.47
N THR A 79 -3.71 -2.95 -26.24
CA THR A 79 -3.70 -4.38 -25.94
C THR A 79 -5.09 -5.00 -26.06
N ASN A 80 -6.16 -4.22 -25.82
CA ASN A 80 -7.57 -4.65 -25.78
C ASN A 80 -7.93 -5.74 -24.75
N ILE A 81 -6.93 -6.43 -24.21
CA ILE A 81 -7.02 -7.45 -23.17
C ILE A 81 -6.06 -7.13 -22.03
N TYR A 82 -6.28 -7.79 -20.89
CA TYR A 82 -5.32 -7.81 -19.79
C TYR A 82 -4.11 -8.66 -20.18
N ALA A 83 -3.03 -7.99 -20.55
CA ALA A 83 -1.77 -8.58 -20.96
C ALA A 83 -0.77 -8.62 -19.79
N VAL A 84 0.13 -9.58 -19.87
CA VAL A 84 1.20 -9.83 -18.91
C VAL A 84 2.51 -9.42 -19.60
N GLY A 85 3.43 -8.82 -18.86
CA GLY A 85 4.78 -8.55 -19.35
C GLY A 85 5.59 -9.83 -19.58
N ASP A 86 6.48 -9.84 -20.56
CA ASP A 86 7.34 -10.97 -20.89
C ASP A 86 8.79 -10.83 -20.39
N GLY A 87 9.10 -9.72 -19.73
CA GLY A 87 10.43 -9.41 -19.19
C GLY A 87 11.41 -8.85 -20.21
N THR A 88 10.98 -8.55 -21.43
CA THR A 88 11.86 -8.06 -22.51
C THR A 88 11.71 -6.56 -22.79
N GLY A 89 10.77 -5.90 -22.10
CA GLY A 89 10.40 -4.52 -22.33
C GLY A 89 11.46 -3.52 -21.87
N GLN A 90 11.57 -2.41 -22.61
CA GLN A 90 12.43 -1.29 -22.22
C GLN A 90 11.64 -0.25 -21.41
N PRO A 91 12.27 0.45 -20.44
CA PRO A 91 11.62 1.52 -19.69
C PRO A 91 10.99 2.58 -20.61
N GLY A 92 9.79 3.04 -20.26
CA GLY A 92 9.05 4.02 -21.08
C GLY A 92 8.32 3.45 -22.29
N THR A 93 8.36 2.13 -22.50
CA THR A 93 7.56 1.43 -23.52
C THR A 93 6.37 0.70 -22.90
N LEU A 94 5.41 0.28 -23.74
CA LEU A 94 4.30 -0.56 -23.30
C LEU A 94 4.77 -1.84 -22.62
N MET A 95 5.73 -2.54 -23.23
CA MET A 95 6.25 -3.80 -22.67
C MET A 95 7.00 -3.55 -21.37
N GLY A 96 7.82 -2.50 -21.29
CA GLY A 96 8.51 -2.17 -20.03
C GLY A 96 7.57 -1.76 -18.91
N TRP A 97 6.43 -1.13 -19.24
CA TRP A 97 5.37 -0.88 -18.27
C TRP A 97 4.71 -2.19 -17.81
N LEU A 98 4.35 -3.10 -18.72
CA LEU A 98 3.78 -4.40 -18.39
C LEU A 98 4.71 -5.24 -17.48
N ASP A 99 6.01 -5.21 -17.74
CA ASP A 99 7.03 -5.86 -16.91
C ASP A 99 7.13 -5.18 -15.53
N GLY A 100 7.06 -3.84 -15.50
CA GLY A 100 7.03 -3.04 -14.28
C GLY A 100 5.84 -3.35 -13.37
N LEU A 101 4.68 -3.71 -13.93
CA LEU A 101 3.51 -4.08 -13.13
C LEU A 101 3.78 -5.30 -12.25
N GLN A 102 4.48 -6.32 -12.78
CA GLN A 102 4.77 -7.55 -12.05
C GLN A 102 5.69 -7.33 -10.85
N THR A 103 6.59 -6.35 -10.97
CA THR A 103 7.58 -6.04 -9.93
C THR A 103 7.07 -5.03 -8.90
N THR A 104 6.20 -4.11 -9.30
CA THR A 104 5.77 -2.98 -8.46
C THR A 104 4.37 -3.10 -7.86
N VAL A 105 3.47 -3.87 -8.49
CA VAL A 105 2.09 -4.06 -8.03
C VAL A 105 1.92 -5.44 -7.41
N ALA A 106 2.07 -6.48 -8.23
CA ALA A 106 1.98 -7.88 -7.80
C ALA A 106 2.52 -8.80 -8.92
N PRO A 107 3.07 -9.99 -8.60
CA PRO A 107 3.60 -10.91 -9.61
C PRO A 107 2.60 -11.36 -10.68
N ASP A 108 1.31 -11.35 -10.36
CA ASP A 108 0.20 -11.73 -11.23
C ASP A 108 -0.45 -10.52 -11.93
N ALA A 109 0.10 -9.32 -11.75
CA ALA A 109 -0.47 -8.09 -12.28
C ALA A 109 -0.47 -8.06 -13.81
N LYS A 110 -1.57 -7.52 -14.37
CA LYS A 110 -1.83 -7.41 -15.80
C LYS A 110 -2.23 -5.99 -16.16
N GLY A 111 -1.86 -5.55 -17.35
CA GLY A 111 -2.20 -4.24 -17.89
C GLY A 111 -3.13 -4.32 -19.09
N LYS A 112 -4.02 -3.35 -19.25
CA LYS A 112 -4.92 -3.20 -20.40
C LYS A 112 -4.88 -1.77 -20.89
N VAL A 113 -4.70 -1.56 -22.18
CA VAL A 113 -4.79 -0.24 -22.80
C VAL A 113 -5.77 -0.31 -23.96
N VAL A 114 -6.73 0.61 -23.97
CA VAL A 114 -7.73 0.77 -25.02
C VAL A 114 -7.87 2.24 -25.36
N CYS A 115 -7.46 2.61 -26.55
CA CYS A 115 -7.45 3.96 -27.08
C CYS A 115 -8.28 4.04 -28.36
N VAL A 116 -9.14 5.04 -28.43
CA VAL A 116 -9.97 5.38 -29.58
C VAL A 116 -9.34 6.59 -30.27
N ALA A 117 -8.85 6.39 -31.50
CA ALA A 117 -8.12 7.42 -32.24
C ALA A 117 -9.02 8.62 -32.59
N ASP A 118 -10.28 8.36 -32.98
CA ASP A 118 -11.23 9.39 -33.42
C ASP A 118 -11.55 10.44 -32.34
N THR A 119 -11.60 10.01 -31.08
CA THR A 119 -11.94 10.87 -29.94
C THR A 119 -10.74 11.19 -29.05
N MET A 120 -9.54 10.70 -29.41
CA MET A 120 -8.32 10.73 -28.59
C MET A 120 -8.58 10.29 -27.13
N THR A 121 -9.45 9.30 -26.92
CA THR A 121 -9.79 8.83 -25.58
C THR A 121 -9.08 7.52 -25.29
N CYS A 122 -8.29 7.48 -24.22
CA CYS A 122 -7.62 6.26 -23.75
C CYS A 122 -8.14 5.81 -22.41
N SER A 123 -8.25 4.50 -22.26
CA SER A 123 -8.54 3.79 -21.03
C SER A 123 -7.35 2.91 -20.70
N VAL A 124 -6.76 3.14 -19.53
CA VAL A 124 -5.66 2.33 -19.00
C VAL A 124 -6.15 1.61 -17.75
N GLY A 125 -6.02 0.29 -17.75
CA GLY A 125 -6.41 -0.58 -16.66
C GLY A 125 -5.25 -1.40 -16.13
N VAL A 126 -5.22 -1.61 -14.81
CA VAL A 126 -4.31 -2.53 -14.11
C VAL A 126 -5.15 -3.49 -13.28
N GLN A 127 -4.84 -4.78 -13.36
CA GLN A 127 -5.57 -5.85 -12.69
C GLN A 127 -4.62 -6.78 -11.93
N TRP A 128 -4.99 -7.21 -10.73
CA TRP A 128 -4.25 -8.19 -9.92
C TRP A 128 -5.20 -8.94 -8.96
N ILE A 129 -4.74 -10.06 -8.39
CA ILE A 129 -5.47 -10.85 -7.40
C ILE A 129 -5.13 -10.32 -6.00
N ASP A 130 -6.15 -9.97 -5.21
CA ASP A 130 -5.98 -9.60 -3.81
C ASP A 130 -6.01 -10.87 -2.96
N GLU A 131 -5.02 -11.09 -2.10
CA GLU A 131 -4.95 -12.28 -1.21
C GLU A 131 -6.16 -12.38 -0.27
N ARG A 132 -6.88 -11.28 -0.04
CA ARG A 132 -8.12 -11.27 0.74
C ARG A 132 -9.28 -11.98 0.05
N THR A 133 -9.28 -12.05 -1.28
CA THR A 133 -10.28 -12.77 -2.05
C THR A 133 -9.80 -14.22 -2.22
N THR A 134 -10.06 -15.05 -1.21
CA THR A 134 -9.68 -16.47 -1.20
C THR A 134 -10.77 -17.31 -1.86
N GLY A 135 -10.53 -17.76 -3.08
CA GLY A 135 -11.38 -18.69 -3.81
C GLY A 135 -11.10 -18.68 -5.31
N ASP A 136 -11.18 -19.83 -5.99
CA ASP A 136 -10.98 -19.98 -7.44
C ASP A 136 -11.95 -19.14 -8.31
N THR A 137 -12.96 -18.52 -7.70
CA THR A 137 -13.92 -17.60 -8.32
C THR A 137 -13.73 -16.14 -7.91
N ALA A 138 -12.62 -15.81 -7.25
CA ALA A 138 -12.31 -14.44 -6.84
C ALA A 138 -12.14 -13.54 -8.08
N ALA A 139 -13.08 -12.60 -8.26
CA ALA A 139 -12.93 -11.58 -9.28
C ALA A 139 -11.67 -10.75 -8.97
N PRO A 140 -10.76 -10.59 -9.94
CA PRO A 140 -9.53 -9.84 -9.73
C PRO A 140 -9.84 -8.38 -9.41
N SER A 141 -8.99 -7.76 -8.58
CA SER A 141 -9.04 -6.32 -8.34
C SER A 141 -8.58 -5.57 -9.57
N GLU A 142 -9.29 -4.52 -9.95
CA GLU A 142 -9.00 -3.70 -11.12
C GLU A 142 -9.04 -2.21 -10.77
N ILE A 143 -8.13 -1.45 -11.37
CA ILE A 143 -8.21 0.01 -11.49
C ILE A 143 -8.26 0.31 -12.97
N ASN A 144 -9.23 1.11 -13.41
CA ASN A 144 -9.34 1.58 -14.78
C ASN A 144 -9.54 3.09 -14.79
N ILE A 145 -8.67 3.81 -15.50
CA ILE A 145 -8.73 5.25 -15.65
C ILE A 145 -8.92 5.56 -17.13
N THR A 146 -9.94 6.35 -17.43
CA THR A 146 -10.23 6.83 -18.79
C THR A 146 -9.98 8.33 -18.85
N SER A 147 -9.26 8.79 -19.88
CA SER A 147 -8.93 10.20 -20.09
C SER A 147 -8.92 10.52 -21.58
N GLN A 148 -9.38 11.73 -21.91
CA GLN A 148 -9.19 12.31 -23.24
C GLN A 148 -7.83 13.02 -23.28
N LEU A 149 -7.07 12.76 -24.34
CA LEU A 149 -5.69 13.20 -24.56
C LEU A 149 -5.60 14.36 -25.53
#